data_AF-Q4VZR0-F1
#
_entry.id   AF-Q4VZR0-F1
#
_cell.length_a   1.000
_cell.length_b   1.000
_cell.length_c   1.000
_cell.angle_alpha   90.00
_cell.angle_beta   90.00
_cell.angle_gamma   90.00
#
_symmetry.space_group_name_H-M   'P 1'
#
loop_
_entity.id
_entity.type
_entity.pdbx_description
1 polymer ?
#
loop_
_entity_poly.entity_id
_entity_poly.type
_entity_poly.pdbx_seq_one_letter_code
_entity_poly.pdbx_strand_id
1 'polypeptide(L)'
;SYRPISIPCVTDKILQKLVNKQLVDHLERYSLISPRQYGFRPKSNTQTVLFDVVSEIQKHCDTKKNVAAVFLDLSKAFDTCDRKILMKRLSEMGVRGRSMQWFQGFFNNRSQFVQDNSVSSSNQNVEYGVPQGS
;
A
#
# COMPACT_ATOMS: atom_id res chain seq x y z
N SER A 1 18.23 -8.84 -5.14
CA SER A 1 17.85 -7.59 -4.44
C SER A 1 17.23 -7.97 -3.12
N TYR A 2 17.72 -7.43 -2.00
CA TYR A 2 17.17 -7.73 -0.66
C TYR A 2 15.90 -6.89 -0.42
N ARG A 3 14.86 -7.51 0.14
CA ARG A 3 13.64 -6.82 0.59
C ARG A 3 13.62 -6.81 2.13
N PRO A 4 13.83 -5.67 2.78
CA PRO A 4 13.77 -5.60 4.23
C PRO A 4 12.33 -5.87 4.69
N ILE A 5 12.16 -6.82 5.61
CA ILE A 5 10.86 -7.11 6.24
C ILE A 5 10.90 -6.56 7.66
N SER A 6 9.93 -5.71 7.98
CA SER A 6 9.72 -5.24 9.34
C SER A 6 8.95 -6.30 10.12
N ILE A 7 9.45 -6.66 11.30
CA ILE A 7 8.77 -7.59 12.20
C ILE A 7 8.21 -6.79 13.39
N PRO A 8 6.97 -6.26 13.28
CA PRO A 8 6.34 -5.57 14.39
C PRO A 8 5.99 -6.55 15.52
N CYS A 9 5.86 -6.04 16.74
CA CYS A 9 5.42 -6.85 17.88
C CYS A 9 3.98 -7.35 17.68
N VAL A 10 3.57 -8.37 18.44
CA VAL A 10 2.24 -8.99 18.28
C VAL A 10 1.11 -7.98 18.50
N THR A 11 1.24 -7.10 19.51
CA THR A 11 0.27 -6.05 19.81
C THR A 11 0.11 -5.09 18.62
N ASP A 12 1.21 -4.67 18.01
CA ASP A 12 1.18 -3.80 16.83
C ASP A 12 0.52 -4.50 15.64
N LYS A 13 0.76 -5.80 15.44
CA LYS A 13 0.11 -6.58 14.36
C LYS A 13 -1.40 -6.63 14.54
N ILE A 14 -1.87 -6.85 15.78
CA ILE A 14 -3.30 -6.87 16.09
C ILE A 14 -3.93 -5.50 15.81
N LEU A 15 -3.30 -4.42 16.28
CA LEU A 15 -3.78 -3.05 16.04
C LEU A 15 -3.81 -2.71 14.55
N GLN A 16 -2.75 -3.03 13.80
CA GLN A 16 -2.69 -2.80 12.37
C GLN A 16 -3.79 -3.56 11.62
N LYS A 17 -4.04 -4.81 11.98
CA LYS A 17 -5.14 -5.60 11.40
C LYS A 17 -6.51 -4.98 11.67
N LEU A 18 -6.73 -4.47 12.89
CA LEU A 18 -7.97 -3.79 13.25
C LEU A 18 -8.16 -2.50 12.45
N VAL A 19 -7.11 -1.66 12.38
CA VAL A 19 -7.15 -0.40 11.62
C VAL A 19 -7.32 -0.65 10.13
N ASN A 20 -6.61 -1.64 9.58
CA ASN A 20 -6.73 -2.02 8.17
C ASN A 20 -8.17 -2.42 7.83
N LYS A 21 -8.81 -3.25 8.67
CA LYS A 21 -10.21 -3.63 8.47
C LYS A 21 -11.13 -2.40 8.44
N GLN A 22 -11.03 -1.52 9.43
CA GLN A 22 -11.86 -0.31 9.50
C GLN A 22 -11.63 0.62 8.30
N LEU A 23 -10.37 0.77 7.89
CA LEU A 23 -10.01 1.60 6.74
C LEU A 23 -10.56 1.02 5.44
N VAL A 24 -10.40 -0.28 5.20
CA VAL A 24 -10.92 -0.94 3.99
C VAL A 24 -12.44 -0.84 3.96
N ASP A 25 -13.13 -1.11 5.07
CA ASP A 25 -14.59 -0.98 5.16
C ASP A 25 -15.07 0.45 4.82
N HIS A 26 -14.35 1.48 5.28
CA HIS A 26 -14.62 2.88 4.94
C HIS A 26 -14.38 3.17 3.45
N LEU A 27 -13.24 2.76 2.91
CA LEU A 27 -12.87 3.01 1.51
C LEU A 27 -13.84 2.34 0.53
N GLU A 28 -14.28 1.12 0.83
CA GLU A 28 -15.28 0.38 0.05
C GLU A 28 -16.67 1.01 0.16
N ARG A 29 -17.12 1.34 1.38
CA ARG A 29 -18.45 1.94 1.63
C ARG A 29 -18.66 3.23 0.84
N TYR A 30 -17.63 4.06 0.73
CA TYR A 30 -17.69 5.34 0.03
C TYR A 30 -17.08 5.29 -1.39
N SER A 31 -16.72 4.10 -1.89
CA SER A 31 -16.14 3.90 -3.23
C SER A 31 -14.97 4.85 -3.54
N LEU A 32 -14.06 5.00 -2.56
CA LEU A 32 -12.94 5.95 -2.61
C LEU A 32 -11.71 5.41 -3.36
N ILE A 33 -11.75 4.13 -3.75
CA ILE A 33 -10.73 3.47 -4.56
C ILE A 33 -11.30 3.20 -5.95
N SER A 34 -10.46 3.32 -6.98
CA SER A 34 -10.82 2.98 -8.35
C SER A 34 -11.36 1.55 -8.46
N PRO A 35 -12.45 1.31 -9.21
CA PRO A 35 -12.94 -0.05 -9.47
C PRO A 35 -11.92 -0.89 -10.25
N ARG A 36 -10.97 -0.26 -10.96
CA ARG A 36 -9.87 -0.93 -11.68
C ARG A 36 -8.60 -1.10 -10.83
N GLN A 37 -8.68 -0.92 -9.52
CA GLN A 37 -7.62 -1.34 -8.60
C GLN A 37 -7.97 -2.73 -8.09
N TYR A 38 -7.11 -3.72 -8.36
CA TYR A 38 -7.35 -5.12 -8.00
C TYR A 38 -6.39 -5.63 -6.92
N GLY A 39 -5.22 -5.01 -6.79
CA GLY A 39 -4.23 -5.37 -5.78
C GLY A 39 -4.70 -5.01 -4.38
N PHE A 40 -4.45 -5.92 -3.42
CA PHE A 40 -4.74 -5.74 -1.99
C PHE A 40 -6.20 -5.39 -1.67
N ARG A 41 -7.15 -5.79 -2.53
CA ARG A 41 -8.58 -5.61 -2.29
C ARG A 41 -9.29 -6.94 -2.05
N PRO A 42 -10.29 -6.96 -1.16
CA PRO A 42 -11.11 -8.15 -0.98
C PRO A 42 -11.86 -8.46 -2.28
N LYS A 43 -12.01 -9.75 -2.59
CA LYS A 43 -12.74 -10.26 -3.77
C LYS A 43 -12.14 -9.85 -5.13
N SER A 44 -10.90 -9.39 -5.17
CA SER A 44 -10.14 -9.17 -6.41
C SER A 44 -8.98 -10.15 -6.51
N ASN A 45 -8.69 -10.62 -7.73
CA ASN A 45 -7.55 -11.50 -7.99
C ASN A 45 -6.89 -11.14 -9.34
N THR A 46 -5.78 -11.81 -9.64
CA THR A 46 -5.00 -11.57 -10.87
C THR A 46 -5.74 -11.97 -12.14
N GLN A 47 -6.66 -12.94 -12.07
CA GLN A 47 -7.48 -13.36 -13.21
C GLN A 47 -8.49 -12.28 -13.60
N THR A 48 -9.09 -11.59 -12.64
CA THR A 48 -10.00 -10.47 -12.91
C THR A 48 -9.28 -9.34 -13.65
N VAL A 49 -8.05 -9.00 -13.24
CA VAL A 49 -7.22 -8.00 -13.94
C VAL A 49 -6.99 -8.43 -15.39
N LEU A 50 -6.56 -9.68 -15.58
CA LEU A 50 -6.24 -10.21 -16.90
C LEU A 50 -7.47 -10.21 -17.82
N PHE A 51 -8.61 -10.64 -17.29
CA PHE A 51 -9.87 -10.64 -18.02
C PHE A 51 -10.26 -9.23 -18.46
N ASP A 52 -10.19 -8.24 -17.55
CA ASP A 52 -10.55 -6.86 -17.87
C ASP A 52 -9.60 -6.24 -18.91
N VAL A 53 -8.30 -6.51 -18.82
CA VAL A 53 -7.30 -6.03 -19.80
C VAL A 53 -7.53 -6.67 -21.17
N VAL A 54 -7.70 -8.00 -21.24
CA VAL A 54 -7.93 -8.71 -22.50
C VAL A 54 -9.24 -8.28 -23.15
N SER A 55 -10.30 -8.12 -22.36
CA SER A 55 -11.61 -7.65 -22.85
C SER A 55 -11.51 -6.25 -23.45
N GLU A 56 -10.77 -5.35 -22.81
CA GLU A 56 -10.55 -3.99 -23.30
C GLU A 56 -9.75 -3.99 -24.61
N ILE A 57 -8.70 -4.82 -24.71
CA ILE A 57 -7.91 -4.97 -25.94
C ILE A 57 -8.80 -5.48 -27.07
N GLN A 58 -9.56 -6.55 -26.82
CA GLN A 58 -10.40 -7.20 -27.84
C GLN A 58 -11.47 -6.25 -28.37
N LYS A 59 -12.15 -5.52 -27.48
CA LYS A 59 -13.12 -4.49 -27.85
C LYS A 59 -12.55 -3.44 -28.82
N HIS A 60 -11.31 -3.01 -28.59
CA HIS A 60 -10.66 -2.01 -29.46
C HIS A 60 -10.19 -2.62 -30.79
N CYS A 61 -9.68 -3.85 -30.76
CA CYS A 61 -9.34 -4.62 -31.96
C CYS A 61 -10.56 -4.82 -32.88
N ASP A 62 -11.72 -5.16 -32.32
CA ASP A 62 -12.97 -5.34 -33.09
C ASP A 62 -13.39 -4.06 -33.83
N THR A 63 -13.07 -2.89 -33.25
CA THR A 63 -13.31 -1.58 -33.87
C THR A 63 -12.18 -1.11 -34.78
N LYS A 64 -11.22 -1.99 -35.14
CA LYS A 64 -10.03 -1.70 -35.95
C LYS A 64 -9.16 -0.55 -35.39
N LYS A 65 -9.17 -0.35 -34.08
CA LYS A 65 -8.30 0.63 -33.41
C LYS A 65 -6.98 -0.03 -33.03
N ASN A 66 -5.90 0.75 -33.10
CA ASN A 66 -4.61 0.32 -32.58
C ASN A 66 -4.64 0.38 -31.04
N VAL A 67 -4.07 -0.64 -30.40
CA VAL A 67 -3.97 -0.73 -28.94
C VAL A 67 -2.51 -0.74 -28.54
N ALA A 68 -2.14 0.09 -27.57
CA ALA A 68 -0.83 0.10 -26.94
C ALA A 68 -0.99 -0.03 -25.44
N ALA A 69 -0.13 -0.83 -24.79
CA ALA A 69 -0.11 -1.01 -23.35
C ALA A 69 1.20 -0.48 -22.78
N VAL A 70 1.11 0.27 -21.68
CA VAL A 70 2.26 0.77 -20.92
C VAL A 70 2.21 0.15 -19.54
N PHE A 71 3.27 -0.58 -19.18
CA PHE A 71 3.42 -1.19 -17.87
C PHE A 71 4.42 -0.38 -17.05
N LEU A 72 4.02 0.03 -15.85
CA LEU A 72 4.84 0.80 -14.93
C LEU A 72 5.07 -0.02 -13.67
N ASP A 73 6.32 -0.17 -13.26
CA ASP A 73 6.70 -0.78 -11.99
C ASP A 73 7.50 0.23 -11.16
N LEU A 74 7.07 0.45 -9.92
CA LEU A 74 7.66 1.42 -9.03
C LEU A 74 8.81 0.79 -8.23
N SER A 75 10.02 1.31 -8.43
CA SER A 75 11.19 0.88 -7.68
C SER A 75 11.02 1.15 -6.18
N LYS A 76 11.15 0.09 -5.36
CA LYS A 76 11.09 0.16 -3.90
C LYS A 76 9.86 0.93 -3.37
N ALA A 77 8.68 0.71 -3.95
CA ALA A 77 7.47 1.48 -3.67
C ALA A 77 7.13 1.65 -2.18
N PHE A 78 7.38 0.62 -1.36
CA PHE A 78 7.15 0.69 0.09
C PHE A 78 8.24 1.49 0.81
N ASP A 79 9.50 1.46 0.35
CA ASP A 79 10.60 2.20 0.98
C ASP A 79 10.60 3.69 0.60
N THR A 80 10.01 4.04 -0.55
CA THR A 80 10.06 5.39 -1.13
C THR A 80 8.78 6.21 -0.92
N CYS A 81 7.79 5.66 -0.21
CA CYS A 81 6.53 6.34 0.04
C CYS A 81 6.73 7.61 0.90
N ASP A 82 6.38 8.79 0.37
CA ASP A 82 6.40 10.04 1.15
C ASP A 82 5.22 10.08 2.12
N ARG A 83 5.52 10.18 3.42
CA ARG A 83 4.54 10.16 4.50
C ARG A 83 3.67 11.41 4.54
N LYS A 84 4.18 12.57 4.13
CA LYS A 84 3.38 13.82 4.06
C LYS A 84 2.34 13.68 2.95
N ILE A 85 2.74 13.15 1.80
CA ILE A 85 1.80 12.87 0.70
C ILE A 85 0.78 11.81 1.14
N LEU A 86 1.22 10.74 1.80
CA LEU A 86 0.31 9.71 2.32
C LEU A 86 -0.72 10.29 3.31
N MET A 87 -0.29 11.09 4.28
CA MET A 87 -1.20 11.72 5.25
C MET A 87 -2.19 12.67 4.54
N LYS A 88 -1.72 13.43 3.55
CA LYS A 88 -2.59 14.29 2.74
C LYS A 88 -3.64 13.46 1.99
N ARG A 89 -3.26 12.35 1.36
CA ARG A 89 -4.19 11.46 0.64
C ARG A 89 -5.22 10.81 1.57
N LEU A 90 -4.80 10.32 2.75
CA LEU A 90 -5.72 9.80 3.76
C LEU A 90 -6.71 10.88 4.21
N SER A 91 -6.23 12.12 4.34
CA SER A 91 -7.11 13.24 4.61
C SER A 91 -8.09 13.49 3.45
N GLU A 92 -7.64 13.54 2.20
CA GLU A 92 -8.56 13.68 1.06
C GLU A 92 -9.62 12.57 1.00
N MET A 93 -9.29 11.35 1.47
CA MET A 93 -10.21 10.20 1.58
C MET A 93 -11.11 10.21 2.84
N GLY A 94 -11.10 11.29 3.62
CA GLY A 94 -12.01 11.45 4.77
C GLY A 94 -11.52 10.84 6.09
N VAL A 95 -10.27 10.36 6.18
CA VAL A 95 -9.69 9.91 7.47
C VAL A 95 -9.42 11.14 8.36
N ARG A 96 -10.02 11.21 9.55
CA ARG A 96 -10.01 12.40 10.43
C ARG A 96 -9.89 12.06 11.91
N GLY A 97 -9.58 13.06 12.73
CA GLY A 97 -9.59 12.93 14.19
C GLY A 97 -8.65 11.83 14.69
N ARG A 98 -9.16 10.96 15.56
CA ARG A 98 -8.36 9.89 16.21
C ARG A 98 -7.72 8.92 15.21
N SER A 99 -8.37 8.60 14.10
CA SER A 99 -7.78 7.69 13.10
C SER A 99 -6.61 8.35 12.38
N MET A 100 -6.72 9.65 12.05
CA MET A 100 -5.59 10.40 11.49
C MET A 100 -4.43 10.53 12.48
N GLN A 101 -4.74 10.82 13.76
CA GLN A 101 -3.72 10.87 14.83
C GLN A 101 -3.02 9.51 14.99
N TRP A 102 -3.74 8.40 14.87
CA TRP A 102 -3.15 7.07 14.90
C TRP A 102 -2.16 6.86 13.74
N PHE A 103 -2.53 7.22 12.50
CA PHE A 103 -1.59 7.10 11.37
C PHE A 103 -0.36 7.99 11.54
N GLN A 104 -0.55 9.23 12.01
CA GLN A 104 0.57 10.13 12.31
C GLN A 104 1.49 9.52 13.38
N GLY A 105 0.95 9.00 14.47
CA GLY A 105 1.72 8.32 15.52
C GLY A 105 2.41 7.04 15.02
N PHE A 106 1.74 6.25 14.17
CA PHE A 106 2.27 5.00 13.62
C PHE A 106 3.52 5.20 12.75
N PHE A 107 3.63 6.35 12.07
CA PHE A 107 4.77 6.67 11.21
C PHE A 107 5.77 7.65 11.83
N ASN A 108 5.46 8.27 12.98
CA ASN A 108 6.35 9.24 13.60
C ASN A 108 7.50 8.55 14.37
N ASN A 109 8.67 9.18 14.40
CA ASN A 109 9.85 8.76 15.19
C ASN A 109 10.22 7.28 15.08
N ARG A 110 10.02 6.68 13.91
CA ARG A 110 10.42 5.29 13.67
C ARG A 110 11.93 5.20 13.46
N SER A 111 12.56 4.25 14.14
CA SER A 111 13.92 3.81 13.86
C SER A 111 13.94 2.35 13.42
N GLN A 112 14.97 1.98 12.68
CA GLN A 112 15.24 0.60 12.30
C GLN A 112 16.74 0.29 12.44
N PHE A 113 17.05 -0.99 12.60
CA PHE A 113 18.40 -1.52 12.51
C PHE A 113 18.34 -2.85 11.77
N VAL A 114 19.49 -3.31 11.28
CA VAL A 114 19.65 -4.62 10.65
C VAL A 114 20.45 -5.50 11.60
N GLN A 115 19.99 -6.74 11.78
CA GLN A 115 20.73 -7.77 12.49
C GLN A 115 21.09 -8.88 11.50
N ASP A 116 22.37 -9.23 11.48
CA ASP A 116 22.90 -10.37 10.75
C ASP A 116 23.73 -11.23 11.72
N ASN A 117 23.27 -12.46 11.96
CA ASN A 117 23.75 -13.31 13.05
C ASN A 117 23.73 -12.58 14.41
N SER A 118 24.91 -12.45 15.05
CA SER A 118 25.08 -11.78 16.34
C SER A 118 25.50 -10.31 16.21
N VAL A 119 25.57 -9.76 14.99
CA VAL A 119 25.98 -8.38 14.74
C VAL A 119 24.77 -7.52 14.40
N SER A 120 24.62 -6.41 15.11
CA SER A 120 23.57 -5.42 14.88
C SER A 120 24.16 -4.12 14.38
N SER A 121 23.49 -3.48 13.42
CA SER A 121 23.83 -2.13 12.99
C SER A 121 23.44 -1.10 14.07
N SER A 122 23.91 0.14 13.91
CA SER A 122 23.33 1.27 14.64
C SER A 122 21.86 1.46 14.25
N ASN A 123 21.08 2.04 15.18
CA ASN A 123 19.72 2.50 14.88
C ASN A 123 19.78 3.67 13.91
N GLN A 124 18.92 3.63 12.90
CA GLN A 124 18.76 4.69 11.91
C GLN A 124 17.31 5.15 11.89
N ASN A 125 17.10 6.46 11.77
CA ASN A 125 15.77 7.01 11.63
C ASN A 125 15.19 6.66 10.25
N VAL A 126 13.91 6.33 10.21
CA VAL A 126 13.19 6.00 8.99
C VAL A 126 12.36 7.22 8.61
N GLU A 127 12.79 7.99 7.62
CA GLU A 127 12.10 9.22 7.19
C GLU A 127 11.05 8.97 6.09
N TYR A 128 11.30 7.98 5.23
CA TYR A 128 10.45 7.61 4.10
C TYR A 128 9.92 6.19 4.26
N GLY A 129 8.94 5.87 3.44
CA GLY A 129 8.40 4.53 3.32
C GLY A 129 7.47 4.12 4.44
N VAL A 130 6.94 2.92 4.25
CA VAL A 130 6.03 2.21 5.15
C VAL A 130 6.58 0.81 5.44
N PRO A 131 6.30 0.22 6.61
CA PRO A 131 6.80 -1.11 6.95
C PRO A 131 6.30 -2.18 5.97
N GLN A 132 7.20 -3.04 5.50
CA GLN A 132 6.85 -4.20 4.69
C GLN A 132 6.75 -5.44 5.58
N GLY A 133 5.63 -6.17 5.52
CA GLY A 133 5.41 -7.41 6.31
C GLY A 133 4.43 -7.28 7.48
N SER A 134 3.65 -6.20 7.51
CA SER A 134 2.61 -5.93 8.50
C SER A 134 1.20 -6.12 7.98
#